data_AF-A0A242KUR8-F1
#
_entry.id   AF-A0A242KUR8-F1
#
_cell.length_a   1.000
_cell.length_b   1.000
_cell.length_c   1.000
_cell.angle_alpha   90.00
_cell.angle_beta   90.00
_cell.angle_gamma   90.00
#
_symmetry.space_group_name_H-M   'P 1'
#
loop_
_entity.id
_entity.type
_entity.pdbx_description
1 polymer ?
#
loop_
_entity_poly.entity_id
_entity_poly.type
_entity_poly.pdbx_seq_one_letter_code
_entity_poly.pdbx_strand_id
1 'polypeptide(L)'
;MEKEELLAEYDRKISNNEQRLEHLSKEKQQLKQCMYYLEMDMRKSFREIQQFTEELVSQGSQVARWEQNENEGKSTYFTQLIEKQQHQLDQEYLKGLIKLEEERMELQKERNKRWD
;
A
#
# COMPACT_ATOMS: atom_id res chain seq x y z
N MET A 1 -26.59 36.05 -6.42
CA MET A 1 -26.08 35.83 -5.05
C MET A 1 -26.32 34.42 -4.56
N GLU A 2 -27.47 34.02 -4.00
CA GLU A 2 -27.62 32.67 -3.38
C GLU A 2 -27.31 31.48 -4.34
N LYS A 3 -27.77 31.54 -5.59
CA LYS A 3 -27.51 30.48 -6.59
C LYS A 3 -26.01 30.36 -6.95
N GLU A 4 -25.33 31.48 -7.09
CA GLU A 4 -23.90 31.54 -7.45
C GLU A 4 -23.01 31.10 -6.28
N GLU A 5 -23.38 31.49 -5.05
CA GLU A 5 -22.72 31.04 -3.83
C GLU A 5 -22.84 29.53 -3.65
N LEU A 6 -24.03 28.97 -3.90
CA LEU A 6 -24.27 27.53 -3.83
C LEU A 6 -23.45 26.77 -4.88
N LEU A 7 -23.38 27.26 -6.12
CA LEU A 7 -22.58 26.66 -7.19
C LEU A 7 -21.08 26.69 -6.84
N ALA A 8 -20.58 27.82 -6.33
CA ALA A 8 -19.21 27.94 -5.86
C ALA A 8 -18.90 26.98 -4.70
N GLU A 9 -19.86 26.72 -3.82
CA GLU A 9 -19.72 25.73 -2.75
C GLU A 9 -19.58 24.31 -3.30
N TYR A 10 -20.39 23.91 -4.29
CA TYR A 10 -20.26 22.61 -4.94
C TYR A 10 -18.94 22.47 -5.71
N ASP A 11 -18.52 23.51 -6.44
CA ASP A 11 -17.22 23.52 -7.13
C ASP A 11 -16.07 23.31 -6.13
N ARG A 12 -16.13 23.97 -4.97
CA ARG A 12 -15.15 23.77 -3.90
C ARG A 12 -15.18 22.35 -3.34
N LYS A 13 -16.37 21.76 -3.15
CA LYS A 13 -16.51 20.37 -2.65
C LYS A 13 -15.97 19.35 -3.65
N ILE A 14 -16.24 19.53 -4.93
CA ILE A 14 -15.73 18.68 -6.01
C ILE A 14 -14.20 18.77 -6.08
N SER A 15 -13.65 19.98 -6.09
CA SER A 15 -12.20 20.20 -6.11
C SER A 15 -11.51 19.60 -4.88
N ASN A 16 -12.10 19.72 -3.68
CA ASN A 16 -11.57 19.08 -2.48
C ASN A 16 -11.55 17.54 -2.62
N ASN A 17 -12.60 16.95 -3.20
CA ASN A 17 -12.65 15.52 -3.45
C ASN A 17 -11.54 15.07 -4.43
N GLU A 18 -11.32 15.81 -5.51
CA GLU A 18 -10.22 15.56 -6.45
C GLU A 18 -8.85 15.64 -5.78
N GLN A 19 -8.63 16.62 -4.90
CA GLN A 19 -7.40 16.72 -4.10
C GLN A 19 -7.21 15.53 -3.17
N ARG A 20 -8.30 15.04 -2.54
CA ARG A 20 -8.27 13.85 -1.68
C ARG A 20 -7.93 12.59 -2.50
N LEU A 21 -8.43 12.47 -3.72
CA LEU A 21 -8.09 11.38 -4.64
C LEU A 21 -6.61 11.39 -5.02
N GLU A 22 -6.09 12.55 -5.40
CA GLU A 22 -4.66 12.71 -5.72
C GLU A 22 -3.78 12.37 -4.52
N HIS A 23 -4.15 12.86 -3.34
CA HIS A 23 -3.44 12.56 -2.10
C HIS A 23 -3.42 11.06 -1.80
N LEU A 24 -4.58 10.39 -1.87
CA LEU A 24 -4.69 8.95 -1.66
C LEU A 24 -3.83 8.15 -2.65
N SER A 25 -3.78 8.58 -3.91
CA SER A 25 -2.94 7.96 -4.95
C SER A 25 -1.45 8.07 -4.61
N LYS A 26 -1.03 9.26 -4.18
CA LYS A 26 0.35 9.53 -3.77
C LYS A 26 0.75 8.72 -2.53
N GLU A 27 -0.09 8.68 -1.50
CA GLU A 27 0.16 7.91 -0.28
C GLU A 27 0.28 6.41 -0.59
N LYS A 28 -0.60 5.87 -1.45
CA LYS A 28 -0.50 4.49 -1.92
C LYS A 28 0.84 4.22 -2.60
N GLN A 29 1.27 5.10 -3.50
CA GLN A 29 2.55 4.93 -4.20
C GLN A 29 3.73 4.94 -3.23
N GLN A 30 3.72 5.86 -2.27
CA GLN A 30 4.75 5.95 -1.22
C GLN A 30 4.79 4.68 -0.37
N LEU A 31 3.64 4.18 0.07
CA LEU A 31 3.56 2.94 0.85
C LEU A 31 4.06 1.73 0.06
N LYS A 32 3.67 1.60 -1.23
CA LYS A 32 4.19 0.53 -2.09
C LYS A 32 5.71 0.58 -2.22
N GLN A 33 6.27 1.78 -2.38
CA GLN A 33 7.71 1.96 -2.47
C GLN A 33 8.42 1.59 -1.15
N CYS A 34 7.86 1.99 0.01
CA CYS A 34 8.39 1.59 1.31
C CYS A 34 8.37 0.07 1.50
N MET A 35 7.28 -0.60 1.12
CA MET A 35 7.17 -2.05 1.19
C MET A 35 8.17 -2.76 0.29
N TYR A 36 8.39 -2.24 -0.92
CA TYR A 36 9.38 -2.77 -1.85
C TYR A 36 10.81 -2.70 -1.26
N TYR A 37 11.19 -1.57 -0.67
CA TYR A 37 12.51 -1.44 -0.04
C TYR A 37 12.64 -2.34 1.19
N LEU A 38 11.60 -2.44 2.02
CA LEU A 38 11.60 -3.35 3.15
C LEU A 38 11.79 -4.80 2.72
N GLU A 39 11.10 -5.24 1.66
CA GLU A 39 11.24 -6.58 1.12
C GLU A 39 12.66 -6.84 0.61
N MET A 40 13.23 -5.87 -0.12
CA MET A 40 14.58 -5.95 -0.66
C MET A 40 15.63 -6.07 0.46
N ASP A 41 15.53 -5.22 1.48
CA ASP A 41 16.44 -5.23 2.64
C ASP A 41 16.33 -6.53 3.41
N MET A 42 15.11 -7.03 3.67
CA MET A 42 14.89 -8.30 4.35
C MET A 42 15.46 -9.49 3.56
N ARG A 43 15.21 -9.55 2.24
CA ARG A 43 15.78 -10.60 1.38
C ARG A 43 17.32 -10.58 1.41
N LYS A 44 17.91 -9.38 1.46
CA LYS A 44 19.36 -9.23 1.61
C LYS A 44 19.84 -9.76 2.97
N SER A 45 19.22 -9.34 4.07
CA SER A 45 19.60 -9.79 5.41
C SER A 45 19.45 -11.30 5.60
N PHE A 46 18.40 -11.92 5.05
CA PHE A 46 18.24 -13.37 5.10
C PHE A 46 19.36 -14.12 4.38
N ARG A 47 19.81 -13.62 3.22
CA ARG A 47 20.96 -14.20 2.50
C ARG A 47 22.25 -14.04 3.29
N GLU A 48 22.48 -12.89 3.90
CA GLU A 48 23.67 -12.65 4.74
C GLU A 48 23.68 -13.62 5.94
N ILE A 49 22.53 -13.85 6.58
CA ILE A 49 22.40 -14.84 7.67
C ILE A 49 22.71 -16.27 7.18
N GLN A 50 22.22 -16.66 6.00
CA GLN A 50 22.51 -17.97 5.42
C GLN A 50 24.02 -18.17 5.18
N GLN A 51 24.71 -17.12 4.72
CA GLN A 51 26.17 -17.18 4.48
C GLN A 51 26.97 -17.38 5.77
N PHE A 52 26.52 -16.85 6.92
CA PHE A 52 27.23 -17.04 8.19
C PHE A 52 27.20 -18.49 8.68
N THR A 53 26.19 -19.28 8.31
CA THR A 53 26.05 -20.67 8.75
C THR A 53 26.55 -21.69 7.71
N GLU A 54 26.79 -21.27 6.46
CA GLU A 54 27.19 -22.13 5.34
C GLU A 54 28.45 -22.98 5.64
N GLU A 55 29.50 -22.36 6.18
CA GLU A 55 30.74 -23.08 6.48
C GLU A 55 30.52 -24.15 7.56
N LEU A 56 29.83 -23.80 8.65
CA LEU A 56 29.49 -24.73 9.73
C LEU A 56 28.61 -25.88 9.24
N VAL A 57 27.66 -25.60 8.35
CA VAL A 57 26.81 -26.62 7.72
C VAL A 57 27.67 -27.55 6.85
N SER A 58 28.60 -27.02 6.07
CA SER A 58 29.52 -27.81 5.24
C SER A 58 30.43 -28.73 6.07
N GLN A 59 30.77 -28.30 7.28
CA GLN A 59 31.52 -29.08 8.27
C GLN A 59 30.66 -30.10 9.05
N GLY A 60 29.35 -30.17 8.76
CA GLY A 60 28.44 -31.15 9.35
C GLY A 60 27.76 -30.72 10.64
N SER A 61 27.79 -29.43 11.00
CA SER A 61 27.09 -28.93 12.18
C SER A 61 25.57 -29.08 12.04
N GLN A 62 24.96 -29.87 12.93
CA GLN A 62 23.51 -30.03 12.97
C GLN A 62 22.80 -28.78 13.48
N VAL A 63 23.42 -28.05 14.41
CA VAL A 63 22.88 -26.79 14.94
C VAL A 63 22.80 -25.75 13.83
N ALA A 64 23.89 -25.55 13.08
CA ALA A 64 23.90 -24.60 11.97
C ALA A 64 22.89 -24.97 10.88
N ARG A 65 22.70 -26.27 10.61
CA ARG A 65 21.67 -26.74 9.66
C ARG A 65 20.25 -26.44 10.14
N TRP A 66 19.98 -26.61 11.43
CA TRP A 66 18.69 -26.27 12.01
C TRP A 66 18.41 -24.76 11.93
N GLU A 67 19.41 -23.93 12.24
CA GLU A 67 19.32 -22.48 12.12
C GLU A 67 19.06 -22.03 10.67
N GLN A 68 19.71 -22.67 9.70
CA GLN A 68 19.50 -22.38 8.27
C GLN A 68 18.05 -22.67 7.84
N ASN A 69 17.51 -23.83 8.23
CA ASN A 69 16.12 -24.19 7.96
C ASN A 69 15.13 -23.24 8.64
N GLU A 70 15.39 -22.82 9.88
CA GLU A 70 14.56 -21.86 10.59
C GLU A 70 14.56 -20.49 9.87
N ASN A 71 15.73 -20.07 9.41
CA ASN A 71 15.92 -18.82 8.67
C ASN A 71 15.19 -18.84 7.32
N GLU A 72 15.21 -19.96 6.59
CA GLU A 72 14.42 -20.16 5.38
C GLU A 72 12.91 -20.10 5.64
N GLY A 73 12.46 -20.73 6.72
CA GLY A 73 11.07 -20.65 7.17
C GLY A 73 10.63 -19.21 7.45
N LYS A 74 11.46 -18.45 8.17
CA LYS A 74 11.24 -17.02 8.44
C LYS A 74 11.20 -16.21 7.15
N SER A 75 12.16 -16.41 6.24
CA SER A 75 12.23 -15.72 4.94
C SER A 75 10.96 -15.94 4.10
N THR A 76 10.50 -17.19 4.05
CA THR A 76 9.26 -17.58 3.35
C THR A 76 8.04 -16.90 3.97
N TYR A 77 7.91 -16.97 5.30
CA TYR A 77 6.82 -16.33 6.03
C TYR A 77 6.78 -14.82 5.80
N PHE A 78 7.93 -14.15 5.89
CA PHE A 78 8.02 -12.70 5.66
C PHE A 78 7.62 -12.32 4.23
N THR A 79 8.05 -13.08 3.24
CA THR A 79 7.69 -12.85 1.83
C THR A 79 6.17 -12.92 1.66
N GLN A 80 5.53 -13.98 2.17
CA GLN A 80 4.08 -14.14 2.13
C GLN A 80 3.34 -13.04 2.90
N LEU A 81 3.88 -12.61 4.04
CA LEU A 81 3.32 -11.51 4.82
C LEU A 81 3.34 -10.20 4.03
N ILE A 82 4.45 -9.87 3.37
CA ILE A 82 4.56 -8.66 2.53
C ILE A 82 3.57 -8.72 1.37
N GLU A 83 3.49 -9.84 0.65
CA GLU A 83 2.53 -10.03 -0.44
C GLU A 83 1.08 -9.82 0.04
N LYS A 84 0.72 -10.40 1.19
CA LYS A 84 -0.60 -10.24 1.79
C LYS A 84 -0.88 -8.77 2.14
N GLN A 85 0.09 -8.07 2.72
CA GLN A 85 -0.06 -6.65 3.06
C GLN A 85 -0.18 -5.76 1.82
N GLN A 86 0.54 -6.07 0.73
CA GLN A 86 0.43 -5.35 -0.54
C GLN A 86 -0.97 -5.53 -1.13
N HIS A 87 -1.49 -6.76 -1.10
CA HIS A 87 -2.84 -7.04 -1.57
C HIS A 87 -3.90 -6.31 -0.72
N GLN A 88 -3.75 -6.30 0.60
CA GLN A 88 -4.65 -5.58 1.50
C GLN A 88 -4.62 -4.07 1.23
N LEU A 89 -3.43 -3.48 1.03
CA LEU A 89 -3.28 -2.07 0.65
C LEU A 89 -4.01 -1.77 -0.66
N ASP A 90 -3.88 -2.64 -1.66
CA ASP A 90 -4.57 -2.47 -2.94
C ASP A 90 -6.09 -2.51 -2.80
N GLN A 91 -6.62 -3.40 -1.96
CA GLN A 91 -8.05 -3.49 -1.68
C GLN A 91 -8.58 -2.25 -0.94
N GLU A 92 -7.90 -1.81 0.11
CA GLU A 92 -8.33 -0.63 0.88
C GLU A 92 -8.27 0.65 0.04
N TYR A 93 -7.24 0.79 -0.78
CA TYR A 93 -7.17 1.88 -1.75
C TYR A 93 -8.35 1.86 -2.73
N LEU A 94 -8.66 0.68 -3.29
CA LEU A 94 -9.77 0.56 -4.24
C LEU A 94 -11.10 0.94 -3.60
N LYS A 95 -11.34 0.53 -2.34
CA LYS A 95 -12.54 0.96 -1.58
C LYS A 95 -12.58 2.48 -1.41
N GLY A 96 -11.45 3.09 -1.02
CA GLY A 96 -11.34 4.54 -0.87
C GLY A 96 -11.57 5.30 -2.18
N LEU A 97 -11.01 4.80 -3.27
CA LEU A 97 -11.19 5.34 -4.62
C LEU A 97 -12.66 5.32 -5.04
N ILE A 98 -13.33 4.18 -4.91
CA ILE A 98 -14.75 4.03 -5.25
C ILE A 98 -15.59 5.02 -4.46
N LYS A 99 -15.37 5.11 -3.14
CA LYS A 99 -16.13 6.02 -2.27
C LYS A 99 -15.96 7.49 -2.68
N LEU A 100 -14.73 7.91 -2.95
CA LEU A 100 -14.45 9.29 -3.36
C LEU A 100 -15.05 9.60 -4.74
N GLU A 101 -15.01 8.64 -5.67
CA GLU A 101 -15.63 8.77 -6.99
C GLU A 101 -17.15 8.90 -6.90
N GLU A 102 -17.80 8.07 -6.07
CA GLU A 102 -19.23 8.16 -5.78
C GLU A 102 -19.61 9.51 -5.17
N GLU A 103 -18.85 9.98 -4.17
CA GLU A 103 -19.02 11.31 -3.57
C GLU A 103 -18.89 12.42 -4.65
N ARG A 104 -17.91 12.32 -5.58
CA ARG A 104 -17.73 13.31 -6.65
C ARG A 104 -18.92 13.30 -7.61
N MET A 105 -19.39 12.12 -8.02
CA MET A 105 -20.53 11.97 -8.93
C MET A 105 -21.81 12.57 -8.35
N GLU A 106 -22.11 12.30 -7.07
CA GLU A 106 -23.30 12.88 -6.43
C GLU A 106 -23.18 14.40 -6.26
N LEU A 107 -21.99 14.93 -5.90
CA LEU A 107 -21.77 16.37 -5.87
C LEU A 107 -21.97 17.02 -7.24
N GLN A 108 -21.46 16.40 -8.32
CA GLN A 108 -21.63 16.89 -9.68
C GLN A 108 -23.10 16.88 -10.11
N LYS A 109 -23.83 15.82 -9.77
CA LYS A 109 -25.25 15.67 -10.08
C LYS A 109 -26.08 16.71 -9.34
N GLU A 110 -25.83 16.93 -8.05
CA GLU A 110 -26.51 17.97 -7.28
C GLU A 110 -26.19 19.37 -7.83
N ARG A 111 -24.93 19.64 -8.16
CA ARG A 111 -24.54 20.90 -8.84
C ARG A 111 -25.32 21.11 -10.14
N ASN A 112 -25.41 20.08 -10.99
CA ASN A 112 -26.09 20.17 -12.28
C ASN A 112 -27.61 20.41 -12.12
N LYS A 113 -28.27 19.75 -11.15
CA LYS A 113 -29.68 20.00 -10.83
C LYS A 113 -29.97 21.44 -10.38
N ARG A 114 -28.96 22.12 -9.83
CA ARG A 114 -29.07 23.54 -9.42
C ARG A 114 -28.81 24.48 -10.59
N TRP A 115 -28.17 24.00 -11.65
CA TRP A 115 -27.91 24.77 -12.87
C TRP A 115 -29.20 24.96 -13.67
N ASP A 116 -29.93 23.86 -13.90
CA ASP A 116 -31.28 23.81 -14.47
C ASP A 116 -32.31 24.57 -13.62
#